data_AF-A0A528A9T8-F1
#
_entry.id   AF-A0A528A9T8-F1
#
_cell.length_a   1.000
_cell.length_b   1.000
_cell.length_c   1.000
_cell.angle_alpha   90.00
_cell.angle_beta   90.00
_cell.angle_gamma   90.00
#
_symmetry.space_group_name_H-M   'P 1'
#
loop_
_entity.id
_entity.type
_entity.pdbx_description
1 polymer ?
#
loop_
_entity_poly.entity_id
_entity_poly.type
_entity_poly.pdbx_seq_one_letter_code
_entity_poly.pdbx_strand_id
1 'polypeptide(L)' 'MNVSDERTVSLWAATEVAPDAVPLGQSEQVDVVVVGSGIAGLSVAYELVVAGQKVAVLDR' A
#
# COMPACT_ATOMS: atom_id res chain seq x y z
N MET A 1 1.89 30.17 20.08
CA MET A 1 1.79 28.75 19.72
C MET A 1 0.33 28.38 19.93
N ASN A 2 -0.44 28.24 18.86
CA ASN A 2 -1.88 28.00 18.97
C ASN A 2 -2.13 26.49 18.92
N VAL A 3 -2.97 26.01 19.83
CA VAL A 3 -3.40 24.59 19.98
C VAL A 3 -4.08 24.06 18.71
N SER A 4 -4.45 24.93 17.78
CA SER A 4 -5.01 24.61 16.45
C SER A 4 -3.96 24.09 15.47
N ASP A 5 -2.70 24.53 15.60
CA ASP A 5 -1.62 24.20 14.65
C ASP A 5 -1.04 22.78 14.89
N GLU A 6 -1.31 22.19 16.05
CA GLU A 6 -0.74 20.90 16.50
C GLU A 6 -1.70 19.70 16.34
N ARG A 7 -2.97 19.92 16.00
CA ARG A 7 -4.01 18.86 16.01
C ARG A 7 -4.09 18.00 14.74
N THR A 8 -3.38 18.35 13.68
CA THR A 8 -3.45 17.64 12.38
C THR A 8 -2.10 17.07 11.94
N VAL A 9 -1.12 17.00 12.84
CA VAL A 9 0.15 16.35 12.53
C VAL A 9 -0.04 14.85 12.65
N SER A 10 0.10 14.13 11.53
CA SER A 10 0.06 12.66 11.53
C SER A 10 1.14 12.11 12.44
N LEU A 11 0.80 11.12 13.27
CA LEU A 11 1.77 10.38 14.07
C LEU A 11 2.87 9.74 13.20
N TRP A 12 2.56 9.50 11.93
CA TRP A 12 3.47 8.92 10.94
C TRP A 12 4.29 9.95 10.17
N ALA A 13 4.06 11.25 10.36
CA ALA A 13 4.68 12.31 9.57
C ALA A 13 6.21 12.33 9.72
N ALA A 14 6.73 11.96 10.89
CA ALA A 14 8.16 11.88 11.17
C ALA A 14 8.71 10.44 11.05
N THR A 15 7.88 9.48 10.63
CA THR A 15 8.29 8.08 10.56
C THR A 15 8.98 7.80 9.23
N GLU A 16 10.21 7.31 9.29
CA GLU A 16 10.90 6.76 8.13
C GLU A 16 10.22 5.45 7.72
N VAL A 17 9.63 5.42 6.52
CA VAL A 17 8.87 4.27 6.03
C VAL A 17 9.79 3.37 5.21
N ALA A 18 9.95 2.13 5.67
CA ALA A 18 10.71 1.08 4.99
C ALA A 18 12.10 1.54 4.51
N PRO A 19 12.99 1.96 5.42
CA PRO A 19 14.31 2.51 5.07
C PRO A 19 15.19 1.51 4.28
N ASP A 20 14.94 0.21 4.47
CA ASP A 20 15.68 -0.87 3.80
C ASP A 20 14.91 -1.48 2.61
N ALA A 21 13.86 -0.82 2.12
CA ALA A 21 13.09 -1.32 0.98
C ALA A 21 13.99 -1.45 -0.26
N VAL A 22 14.04 -2.66 -0.82
CA VAL A 22 14.74 -2.93 -2.07
C VAL A 22 13.82 -2.71 -3.28
N PRO A 23 14.38 -2.36 -4.45
CA PRO A 23 13.60 -2.33 -5.68
C PRO A 23 12.93 -3.68 -5.97
N LEU A 24 11.78 -3.64 -6.65
CA LEU A 24 11.12 -4.85 -7.10
C LEU A 24 12.06 -5.67 -8.01
N GLY A 25 12.17 -6.96 -7.74
CA GLY A 25 13.04 -7.87 -8.51
C GLY A 25 12.50 -8.21 -9.90
N GLN A 26 11.27 -7.81 -10.21
CA GLN A 26 10.61 -8.09 -11.48
C GLN A 26 9.71 -6.93 -11.90
N SER A 27 9.51 -6.82 -13.20
CA SER A 27 8.56 -5.88 -13.81
C SER A 27 7.46 -6.68 -14.50
N GLU A 28 6.24 -6.57 -13.99
CA GLU A 28 5.07 -7.20 -14.59
C GLU A 28 4.03 -6.15 -14.99
N GLN A 29 3.33 -6.40 -16.09
CA GLN A 29 2.17 -5.60 -16.51
C GLN A 29 0.90 -6.25 -15.99
N VAL A 30 0.23 -5.53 -15.11
CA VAL A 30 -1.05 -5.88 -14.50
C VAL A 30 -2.01 -4.72 -14.62
N ASP A 31 -3.31 -5.00 -14.52
CA ASP A 31 -4.34 -3.98 -14.58
C ASP A 31 -4.41 -3.21 -13.25
N VAL A 32 -4.19 -3.91 -12.12
CA VAL A 32 -4.23 -3.34 -10.77
C VAL A 32 -3.09 -3.88 -9.90
N VAL A 33 -2.49 -2.99 -9.09
CA VAL A 33 -1.56 -3.36 -8.02
C VAL A 33 -2.21 -3.09 -6.66
N VAL A 34 -2.21 -4.09 -5.77
CA VAL A 34 -2.67 -3.97 -4.39
C VAL A 34 -1.46 -3.99 -3.45
N VAL A 35 -1.32 -2.98 -2.60
CA VAL A 35 -0.22 -2.90 -1.62
C VAL A 35 -0.72 -3.37 -0.24
N GLY A 36 -0.11 -4.44 0.26
CA GLY A 36 -0.43 -5.12 1.52
C GLY A 36 -1.25 -6.39 1.31
N SER A 37 -0.76 -7.54 1.81
CA SER A 37 -1.44 -8.85 1.74
C SER A 37 -2.31 -9.17 2.97
N GLY A 38 -2.67 -8.14 3.74
CA GLY A 38 -3.66 -8.27 4.82
C GLY A 38 -5.06 -8.58 4.29
N ILE A 39 -6.01 -8.81 5.20
CA ILE A 39 -7.38 -9.22 4.85
C ILE A 39 -8.04 -8.27 3.84
N ALA A 40 -7.89 -6.95 4.03
CA ALA A 40 -8.45 -5.97 3.11
C ALA A 40 -7.83 -6.07 1.70
N GLY A 41 -6.50 -6.21 1.63
CA GLY A 41 -5.79 -6.31 0.35
C GLY A 41 -6.16 -7.58 -0.40
N LEU A 42 -6.18 -8.72 0.28
CA LEU A 42 -6.55 -10.00 -0.35
C LEU A 42 -8.03 -10.06 -0.75
N SER A 43 -8.93 -9.48 0.05
CA SER A 43 -10.33 -9.35 -0.35
C SER A 43 -10.49 -8.50 -1.61
N VAL A 44 -9.80 -7.36 -1.70
CA VAL A 44 -9.83 -6.52 -2.89
C VAL A 44 -9.23 -7.25 -4.10
N ALA A 45 -8.07 -7.90 -3.93
CA ALA A 45 -7.43 -8.65 -5.01
C ALA A 45 -8.32 -9.79 -5.51
N TYR A 46 -8.97 -10.51 -4.60
CA TYR A 46 -9.91 -11.59 -4.94
C TYR A 46 -11.08 -11.07 -5.80
N GLU A 47 -11.77 -10.02 -5.36
CA GLU A 47 -12.91 -9.47 -6.11
C GLU A 47 -12.49 -8.95 -7.50
N LEU A 48 -11.31 -8.32 -7.59
CA LEU A 48 -10.76 -7.84 -8.87
C LEU A 48 -10.41 -8.99 -9.83
N VAL A 49 -9.81 -10.06 -9.31
CA VAL A 49 -9.51 -11.27 -10.10
C VAL A 49 -10.82 -11.93 -10.56
N VAL A 50 -11.83 -12.03 -9.71
CA VAL A 50 -13.17 -12.53 -10.08
C VAL A 50 -13.80 -11.67 -11.19
N ALA A 51 -13.57 -10.36 -11.17
CA ALA A 51 -13.97 -9.43 -12.24
C ALA A 51 -13.07 -9.49 -13.50
N GLY A 52 -12.13 -10.42 -13.57
CA GLY A 52 -11.27 -10.66 -14.73
C GLY A 52 -10.07 -9.73 -14.85
N GLN A 53 -9.72 -8.98 -13.81
CA GLN A 53 -8.54 -8.13 -13.80
C GLN A 53 -7.28 -8.95 -13.50
N LYS A 54 -6.16 -8.60 -14.15
CA LYS A 54 -4.83 -9.06 -13.73
C LYS A 54 -4.38 -8.22 -12.54
N VAL A 55 -4.15 -8.88 -11.41
CA VAL A 55 -3.80 -8.21 -10.15
C VAL A 55 -2.45 -8.69 -9.67
N ALA A 56 -1.57 -7.76 -9.30
CA ALA A 56 -0.39 -8.06 -8.48
C ALA A 56 -0.63 -7.59 -7.05
N VAL A 57 -0.27 -8.42 -6.07
CA VAL A 57 -0.25 -8.02 -4.66
C VAL A 57 1.20 -7.87 -4.22
N LEU A 58 1.55 -6.70 -3.69
CA LEU A 58 2.87 -6.40 -3.15
C LEU A 58 2.78 -6.42 -1.63
N ASP A 59 3.65 -7.18 -0.97
CA ASP A 59 3.90 -7.09 0.47
C ASP A 59 5.41 -7.06 0.70
N ARG A 60 5.80 -6.67 1.92
CA ARG A 60 7.16 -6.38 2.38
C ARG A 60 8.19 -7.48 2.07
#